data_AF-A0A258D131-F1
#
_entry.id   AF-A0A258D131-F1
#
_cell.length_a   1.000
_cell.length_b   1.000
_cell.length_c   1.000
_cell.angle_alpha   90.00
_cell.angle_beta   90.00
_cell.angle_gamma   90.00
#
_symmetry.space_group_name_H-M   'P 1'
#
loop_
_entity.id
_entity.type
_entity.pdbx_description
1 polymer ?
#
loop_
_entity_poly.entity_id
_entity_poly.type
_entity_poly.pdbx_seq_one_letter_code
_entity_poly.pdbx_strand_id
1 'polypeptide(L)'
;MTAIWQAPTQEPDPLSEAVIEAVRSYVFQREPVGMTLAVVPGTAWREARLADGRVVRLALSTGAGEETRFGVRASAAIRVSGEVTVDDHGYRLNADIIVDRATRAILACDCRLDSVGRIGI
;
A
#
# COMPACT_ATOMS: atom_id res chain seq x y z
N MET A 1 -20.75 28.80 -4.94
CA MET A 1 -21.13 27.43 -5.33
C MET A 1 -20.74 26.50 -4.20
N THR A 2 -21.69 25.96 -3.46
CA THR A 2 -21.46 24.97 -2.39
C THR A 2 -21.34 23.60 -3.06
N ALA A 3 -20.15 23.01 -3.04
CA ALA A 3 -19.98 21.62 -3.46
C ALA A 3 -20.68 20.73 -2.42
N ILE A 4 -21.83 20.16 -2.79
CA ILE A 4 -22.51 19.15 -1.98
C ILE A 4 -21.71 17.86 -2.12
N TRP A 5 -21.22 17.32 -1.01
CA TRP A 5 -20.53 16.03 -1.00
C TRP A 5 -21.45 14.97 -1.62
N GLN A 6 -20.93 14.23 -2.60
CA GLN A 6 -21.62 13.09 -3.18
C GLN A 6 -20.77 11.84 -2.94
N ALA A 7 -21.44 10.74 -2.64
CA ALA A 7 -20.78 9.45 -2.51
C ALA A 7 -20.10 9.08 -3.85
N PRO A 8 -18.94 8.41 -3.81
CA PRO A 8 -18.33 7.87 -5.02
C PRO A 8 -19.32 6.96 -5.76
N THR A 9 -19.46 7.15 -7.08
CA THR A 9 -20.33 6.33 -7.93
C THR A 9 -19.72 4.97 -8.27
N GLN A 10 -18.46 4.76 -7.92
CA GLN A 10 -17.71 3.54 -8.16
C GLN A 10 -17.06 3.12 -6.85
N GLU A 11 -17.24 1.85 -6.49
CA GLU A 11 -16.48 1.26 -5.38
C GLU A 11 -15.00 1.20 -5.75
N PRO A 12 -14.10 1.49 -4.81
CA PRO A 12 -12.67 1.37 -5.07
C PRO A 12 -12.33 -0.07 -5.46
N ASP A 13 -11.38 -0.24 -6.38
CA ASP A 13 -10.91 -1.57 -6.77
C ASP A 13 -10.33 -2.31 -5.53
N PRO A 14 -10.82 -3.52 -5.20
CA PRO A 14 -10.38 -4.26 -4.01
C PRO A 14 -8.88 -4.50 -3.94
N LEU A 15 -8.22 -4.64 -5.11
CA LEU A 15 -6.77 -4.80 -5.17
C LEU A 15 -6.05 -3.51 -4.75
N SER A 16 -6.49 -2.37 -5.28
CA SER A 16 -5.95 -1.06 -4.94
C SER A 16 -6.09 -0.75 -3.45
N GLU A 17 -7.24 -1.06 -2.85
CA GLU A 17 -7.45 -0.89 -1.40
C GLU A 17 -6.53 -1.77 -0.56
N ALA A 18 -6.46 -3.07 -0.89
CA ALA A 18 -5.62 -4.02 -0.17
C ALA A 18 -4.13 -3.66 -0.27
N VAL A 19 -3.70 -3.19 -1.42
CA VAL A 19 -2.32 -2.75 -1.65
C VAL A 19 -1.99 -1.50 -0.83
N ILE A 20 -2.86 -0.49 -0.84
CA ILE A 20 -2.66 0.72 -0.03
C ILE A 20 -2.59 0.33 1.45
N GLU A 21 -3.51 -0.51 1.93
CA GLU A 21 -3.50 -0.90 3.33
C GLU A 21 -2.27 -1.73 3.70
N ALA A 22 -1.86 -2.68 2.85
CA ALA A 22 -0.63 -3.44 3.05
C ALA A 22 0.61 -2.54 3.15
N VAL A 23 0.70 -1.50 2.31
CA VAL A 23 1.78 -0.50 2.33
C VAL A 23 1.78 0.27 3.66
N ARG A 24 0.61 0.73 4.12
CA ARG A 24 0.48 1.46 5.40
C ARG A 24 0.89 0.58 6.58
N SER A 25 0.36 -0.63 6.64
CA SER A 25 0.67 -1.63 7.66
C SER A 25 2.13 -2.01 7.69
N TYR A 26 2.77 -2.10 6.51
CA TYR A 26 4.19 -2.39 6.39
C TYR A 26 5.06 -1.28 7.01
N VAL A 27 4.77 -0.02 6.70
CA VAL A 27 5.54 1.13 7.23
C VAL A 27 5.42 1.27 8.75
N PHE A 28 4.22 1.12 9.29
CA PHE A 28 3.99 1.32 10.73
C PHE A 28 4.06 0.03 11.54
N GLN A 29 4.29 -1.12 10.90
CA GLN A 29 4.25 -2.45 11.51
C GLN A 29 2.98 -2.67 12.34
N ARG A 30 1.83 -2.39 11.72
CA ARG A 30 0.50 -2.53 12.32
C ARG A 30 -0.33 -3.54 11.56
N GLU A 31 -1.30 -4.13 12.25
CA GLU A 31 -2.27 -5.01 11.60
C GLU A 31 -3.08 -4.21 10.56
N PRO A 32 -3.20 -4.70 9.32
CA PRO A 32 -4.03 -4.07 8.29
C PRO A 32 -5.52 -4.08 8.66
N VAL A 33 -6.22 -3.02 8.28
CA VAL A 33 -7.67 -2.88 8.46
C VAL A 33 -8.41 -3.45 7.26
N GLY A 34 -9.40 -4.31 7.51
CA GLY A 34 -10.26 -4.87 6.44
C GLY A 34 -9.62 -6.00 5.62
N MET A 35 -8.40 -6.41 5.95
CA MET A 35 -7.76 -7.60 5.39
C MET A 35 -6.86 -8.27 6.44
N THR A 36 -6.51 -9.54 6.25
CA THR A 36 -5.53 -10.24 7.08
C THR A 36 -4.34 -10.64 6.22
N LEU A 37 -3.14 -10.19 6.57
CA LEU A 37 -1.89 -10.53 5.89
C LEU A 37 -1.19 -11.68 6.63
N ALA A 38 -1.28 -12.89 6.08
CA ALA A 38 -0.57 -14.06 6.59
C ALA A 38 0.87 -14.09 6.06
N VAL A 39 1.82 -14.49 6.91
CA VAL A 39 3.21 -14.73 6.49
C VAL A 39 3.28 -16.04 5.71
N VAL A 40 3.94 -16.05 4.55
CA VAL A 40 4.22 -17.27 3.79
C VAL A 40 5.55 -17.87 4.31
N PRO A 41 5.54 -19.05 4.96
CA PRO A 41 6.73 -19.61 5.61
C PRO A 41 7.90 -19.78 4.65
N GLY A 42 9.10 -19.39 5.09
CA GLY A 42 10.34 -19.54 4.30
C GLY A 42 10.51 -18.55 3.15
N THR A 43 9.66 -17.52 3.04
CA THR A 43 9.74 -16.52 1.98
C THR A 43 9.61 -15.09 2.53
N ALA A 44 9.87 -14.09 1.67
CA ALA A 44 9.59 -12.68 1.97
C ALA A 44 8.12 -12.28 1.73
N TRP A 45 7.30 -13.21 1.25
CA TRP A 45 5.92 -12.93 0.84
C TRP A 45 4.95 -12.93 2.02
N ARG A 46 3.96 -12.04 1.92
CA ARG A 46 2.74 -12.06 2.72
C ARG A 46 1.56 -12.30 1.79
N GLU A 47 0.57 -13.05 2.26
CA GLU A 47 -0.61 -13.42 1.48
C GLU A 47 -1.89 -12.90 2.15
N ALA A 48 -2.84 -12.45 1.35
CA ALA A 48 -4.19 -12.15 1.78
C ALA A 48 -5.20 -12.60 0.73
N ARG A 49 -6.44 -12.80 1.18
CA ARG A 49 -7.57 -13.02 0.30
C ARG A 49 -8.39 -11.74 0.21
N LEU A 50 -8.62 -11.26 -1.01
CA LEU A 50 -9.45 -10.10 -1.27
C LEU A 50 -10.94 -10.42 -1.06
N ALA A 51 -11.76 -9.38 -0.91
CA ALA A 51 -13.21 -9.52 -0.74
C ALA A 51 -13.89 -10.24 -1.93
N ASP A 52 -13.32 -10.09 -3.13
CA ASP A 52 -13.77 -10.76 -4.36
C ASP A 52 -13.23 -12.20 -4.53
N GLY A 53 -12.47 -12.69 -3.55
CA GLY A 53 -11.99 -14.06 -3.50
C GLY A 53 -10.60 -14.30 -4.14
N ARG A 54 -10.04 -13.32 -4.86
CA ARG A 54 -8.69 -13.38 -5.43
C ARG A 54 -7.62 -13.50 -4.33
N VAL A 55 -6.52 -14.18 -4.62
CA VAL A 55 -5.38 -14.28 -3.70
C VAL A 55 -4.33 -13.25 -4.09
N VAL A 56 -4.00 -12.36 -3.16
CA VAL A 56 -2.92 -11.39 -3.33
C VAL A 56 -1.72 -11.83 -2.50
N ARG A 57 -0.52 -11.78 -3.09
CA ARG A 57 0.75 -11.90 -2.37
C ARG A 57 1.57 -10.66 -2.59
N LEU A 58 2.22 -10.19 -1.53
CA LEU A 58 3.05 -8.98 -1.54
C LEU A 58 4.41 -9.26 -0.89
N ALA A 59 5.48 -8.82 -1.53
CA ALA A 59 6.83 -8.76 -0.96
C ALA A 59 7.29 -7.31 -1.02
N LEU A 60 7.32 -6.63 0.13
CA LEU A 60 7.56 -5.19 0.23
C LEU A 60 8.92 -4.90 0.86
N SER A 61 9.49 -3.76 0.48
CA SER A 61 10.70 -3.16 1.05
C SER A 61 10.52 -1.66 1.21
N THR A 62 11.20 -1.07 2.20
CA THR A 62 11.21 0.38 2.43
C THR A 62 12.57 0.98 2.14
N GLY A 63 12.58 2.16 1.54
CA GLY A 63 13.73 3.05 1.42
C GLY A 63 13.45 4.40 2.08
N ALA A 64 14.53 5.05 2.54
CA ALA A 64 14.43 6.43 3.03
C ALA A 64 14.15 7.40 1.88
N GLY A 65 13.19 8.29 2.07
CA GLY A 65 12.95 9.44 1.21
C GLY A 65 13.49 10.74 1.81
N GLU A 66 13.15 11.86 1.18
CA GLU A 66 13.52 13.19 1.64
C GLU A 66 12.78 13.56 2.95
N GLU A 67 13.47 14.25 3.85
CA GLU A 67 12.85 14.85 5.02
C GLU A 67 12.64 16.35 4.79
N THR A 68 11.49 16.87 5.18
CA THR A 68 11.16 18.29 5.07
C THR A 68 10.68 18.83 6.41
N ARG A 69 11.07 20.06 6.74
CA ARG A 69 10.67 20.74 7.98
C ARG A 69 10.09 22.10 7.68
N PHE A 70 8.95 22.41 8.28
CA PHE A 70 8.33 23.74 8.26
C PHE A 70 8.01 24.17 9.69
N GLY A 71 8.79 25.12 10.23
CA GLY A 71 8.72 25.53 11.62
C GLY A 71 8.98 24.38 12.60
N VAL A 72 8.00 24.07 13.45
CA VAL A 72 8.06 22.96 14.42
C VAL A 72 7.59 21.62 13.85
N ARG A 73 6.99 21.60 12.65
CA ARG A 73 6.49 20.39 12.00
C ARG A 73 7.54 19.82 11.07
N ALA A 74 7.72 18.51 11.13
CA ALA A 74 8.60 17.77 10.24
C ALA A 74 7.84 16.61 9.62
N SER A 75 8.01 16.44 8.31
CA SER A 75 7.52 15.30 7.56
C SER A 75 8.69 14.48 7.04
N ALA A 76 8.50 13.17 6.97
CA ALA A 76 9.44 12.26 6.32
C ALA A 76 8.74 11.61 5.13
N ALA A 77 9.44 11.55 3.99
CA ALA A 77 9.04 10.70 2.89
C ALA A 77 9.62 9.29 3.11
N ILE A 78 8.80 8.28 2.88
CA ILE A 78 9.19 6.87 2.90
C ILE A 78 8.82 6.30 1.55
N ARG A 79 9.80 5.71 0.88
CA ARG A 79 9.58 4.98 -0.36
C ARG A 79 9.28 3.53 -0.02
N VAL A 80 8.21 2.99 -0.58
CA VAL A 80 7.91 1.56 -0.52
C VAL A 80 7.95 1.01 -1.92
N SER A 81 8.71 -0.05 -2.11
CA SER A 81 8.77 -0.78 -3.38
C SER A 81 8.50 -2.25 -3.13
N GLY A 82 8.04 -2.96 -4.14
CA GLY A 82 7.83 -4.38 -3.97
C GLY A 82 7.26 -5.07 -5.19
N GLU A 83 7.01 -6.36 -5.00
CA GLU A 83 6.35 -7.21 -5.96
C GLU A 83 4.98 -7.59 -5.41
N VAL A 84 4.00 -7.61 -6.30
CA VAL A 84 2.63 -8.01 -5.99
C VAL A 84 2.19 -9.04 -7.01
N THR A 85 1.60 -10.13 -6.54
CA THR A 85 0.99 -11.15 -7.41
C THR A 85 -0.48 -11.26 -7.06
N VAL A 86 -1.34 -11.28 -8.06
CA VAL A 86 -2.77 -11.56 -7.92
C VAL A 86 -3.06 -12.76 -8.80
N ASP A 87 -3.37 -13.90 -8.17
CA ASP A 87 -3.50 -15.18 -8.85
C ASP A 87 -2.29 -15.48 -9.76
N ASP A 88 -2.45 -15.46 -11.09
CA ASP A 88 -1.41 -15.70 -12.10
C ASP A 88 -0.81 -14.42 -12.72
N HIS A 89 -1.12 -13.24 -12.16
CA HIS A 89 -0.70 -11.95 -12.71
C HIS A 89 0.19 -11.16 -11.76
N GLY A 90 1.30 -10.60 -12.27
CA GLY A 90 2.30 -9.89 -11.51
C GLY A 90 2.24 -8.37 -11.70
N TYR A 91 2.65 -7.65 -10.67
CA TYR A 91 2.78 -6.20 -10.65
C TYR A 91 4.06 -5.78 -9.91
N ARG A 92 4.65 -4.67 -10.34
CA ARG A 92 5.62 -3.91 -9.55
C ARG A 92 4.88 -2.83 -8.78
N LEU A 93 5.15 -2.76 -7.48
CA LEU A 93 4.63 -1.73 -6.61
C LEU A 93 5.69 -0.65 -6.40
N ASN A 94 5.29 0.60 -6.56
CA ASN A 94 6.02 1.76 -6.06
C ASN A 94 5.06 2.67 -5.29
N ALA A 95 5.44 3.11 -4.10
CA ALA A 95 4.66 4.05 -3.31
C ALA A 95 5.55 5.08 -2.62
N ASP A 96 5.09 6.33 -2.62
CA ASP A 96 5.67 7.44 -1.87
C ASP A 96 4.71 7.83 -0.76
N ILE A 97 5.18 7.72 0.49
CA ILE A 97 4.38 7.96 1.67
C ILE A 97 4.97 9.15 2.41
N ILE A 98 4.14 10.15 2.69
CA ILE A 98 4.52 11.30 3.50
C ILE A 98 3.91 11.12 4.87
N VAL A 99 4.74 11.14 5.91
CA VAL A 99 4.30 10.97 7.30
C VAL A 99 4.63 12.19 8.13
N ASP A 100 3.72 12.61 9.02
CA ASP A 100 4.03 13.59 10.06
C ASP A 100 4.85 12.89 11.15
N ARG A 101 6.05 13.42 11.45
CA ARG A 101 6.97 12.75 12.38
C ARG A 101 6.50 12.77 13.84
N ALA A 102 5.71 13.76 14.23
CA ALA A 102 5.26 13.92 15.61
C ALA A 102 4.12 12.96 15.94
N THR A 103 3.15 12.84 15.04
CA THR A 103 1.92 12.06 15.21
C THR A 103 1.99 10.70 14.56
N ARG A 104 2.96 10.46 13.68
CA ARG A 104 3.04 9.28 12.80
C ARG A 104 1.82 9.12 11.90
N ALA A 105 1.08 10.21 11.66
CA ALA A 105 -0.04 10.21 10.72
C ALA A 105 0.47 10.19 9.28
N ILE A 106 -0.20 9.42 8.42
CA ILE A 106 0.01 9.45 6.98
C ILE A 106 -0.67 10.69 6.43
N LEU A 107 0.11 11.58 5.83
CA LEU A 107 -0.36 12.81 5.20
C LEU A 107 -0.69 12.58 3.71
N ALA A 108 0.09 11.73 3.04
CA ALA A 108 -0.12 11.34 1.67
C ALA A 108 0.43 9.93 1.43
N CYS A 109 -0.18 9.20 0.51
CA CYS A 109 0.26 7.88 0.05
C CYS A 109 -0.10 7.78 -1.42
N ASP A 110 0.85 8.10 -2.31
CA ASP A 110 0.71 7.84 -3.75
C ASP A 110 1.24 6.44 -4.01
N CYS A 111 0.40 5.56 -4.54
CA CYS A 111 0.74 4.16 -4.78
C CYS A 111 0.43 3.81 -6.23
N ARG A 112 1.38 3.16 -6.88
CA ARG A 112 1.30 2.75 -8.28
C ARG A 112 1.59 1.25 -8.39
N LEU A 113 0.77 0.60 -9.20
CA LEU A 113 0.91 -0.80 -9.58
C LEU A 113 1.16 -0.85 -11.09
N ASP A 114 2.39 -1.19 -11.45
CA ASP A 114 2.77 -1.38 -12.84
C ASP A 114 2.65 -2.87 -13.18
N SER A 115 1.67 -3.22 -14.02
CA SER A 115 1.48 -4.59 -14.49
C SER A 115 2.74 -5.10 -15.20
N VAL A 116 3.26 -6.25 -14.78
CA VAL A 116 4.36 -6.96 -15.47
C VAL A 116 3.87 -8.16 -16.29
N GLY A 117 2.56 -8.41 -16.30
CA GLY A 117 1.95 -9.49 -17.07
C GLY A 117 1.77 -10.77 -16.26
N ARG A 118 1.47 -11.86 -16.95
CA ARG A 118 1.31 -13.18 -16.32
C ARG A 118 2.65 -13.69 -15.78
N ILE A 119 2.61 -14.30 -14.61
CA ILE A 119 3.74 -14.87 -13.88
C ILE A 119 3.63 -16.40 -13.93
N GLY A 120 4.41 -16.99 -14.82
CA GLY A 120 4.63 -18.44 -14.89
C GLY A 120 3.49 -19.24 -15.52
N ILE A 121 3.88 -20.11 -16.45
CA ILE A 121 3.37 -21.49 -16.53
C ILE A 121 4.55 -22.37 -16.11
#